data_AF-A0A2V9FYH8-F1
#
_entry.id   AF-A0A2V9FYH8-F1
#
_cell.length_a   1.000
_cell.length_b   1.000
_cell.length_c   1.000
_cell.angle_alpha   90.00
_cell.angle_beta   90.00
_cell.angle_gamma   90.00
#
_symmetry.space_group_name_H-M   'P 1'
#
loop_
_entity.id
_entity.type
_entity.pdbx_description
1 polymer ?
#
loop_
_entity_poly.entity_id
_entity_poly.type
_entity_poly.pdbx_seq_one_letter_code
_entity_poly.pdbx_strand_id
1 'polypeptide(L)'
;MTLYAVNAWLLLSGAAMALGGAPQEASTTQLGTAAAAAYEAENWSEAAKLYGQMVETAPNPRAWYRLGMSFYKSGKQEQAMEAFEKGRAQGLPPQLVEYGIAAVFVSKKDKDRAFEHLEKAAQNGLRPEQLSTDADLAELKSDPRFRKILEMVTRNQKPCAYAAENRQFDFWLGQWTVVTSTGARPAGDSRIELILGDCVVQENWTSAGNTGYSGKSYNIYNTALQRWEQYWVDNAGGNIFFYGGLKDGIMDYWTDELPQPDGKKLKRHLQFLKLGPDTVRQFSQVRTTMARPGSWSTTSLTTGKNRIPGKRILRASRDRERRYPLNRAPPSRKQIHPVQPH
;
A
#
# COMPACT_ATOMS: atom_id res chain seq x y z
N MET A 1 27.02 -25.15 -71.01
CA MET A 1 26.21 -25.28 -69.78
C MET A 1 26.23 -23.93 -69.07
N THR A 2 25.38 -23.01 -69.56
CA THR A 2 24.18 -22.45 -68.87
C THR A 2 24.55 -21.21 -68.03
N LEU A 3 24.79 -20.05 -68.68
CA LEU A 3 23.87 -18.92 -68.91
C LEU A 3 23.19 -18.36 -67.65
N TYR A 4 23.68 -17.19 -67.23
CA TYR A 4 23.06 -16.25 -66.29
C TYR A 4 21.85 -15.56 -66.95
N ALA A 5 20.72 -15.47 -66.24
CA ALA A 5 19.63 -14.56 -66.56
C ALA A 5 19.11 -13.91 -65.28
N VAL A 6 19.24 -12.58 -65.23
CA VAL A 6 18.77 -11.68 -64.19
C VAL A 6 17.30 -11.36 -64.48
N ASN A 7 16.39 -11.62 -63.54
CA ASN A 7 15.00 -11.18 -63.65
C ASN A 7 14.71 -10.05 -62.66
N ALA A 8 14.51 -8.87 -63.24
CA ALA A 8 13.98 -7.67 -62.60
C ALA A 8 12.51 -7.88 -62.22
N TRP A 9 12.15 -7.52 -60.99
CA TRP A 9 10.77 -7.30 -60.59
C TRP A 9 10.56 -5.81 -60.36
N LEU A 10 9.75 -5.20 -61.24
CA LEU A 10 9.23 -3.84 -61.11
C LEU A 10 8.36 -3.74 -59.85
N LEU A 11 8.66 -2.75 -59.00
CA LEU A 11 7.77 -2.27 -57.96
C LEU A 11 6.67 -1.41 -58.60
N LEU A 12 5.44 -1.93 -58.64
CA LEU A 12 4.24 -1.14 -58.86
C LEU A 12 3.93 -0.36 -57.58
N SER A 13 4.17 0.95 -57.62
CA SER A 13 3.77 1.92 -56.61
C SER A 13 2.23 2.04 -56.58
N GLY A 14 1.60 1.30 -55.67
CA GLY A 14 0.22 1.53 -55.26
C GLY A 14 0.15 2.68 -54.25
N ALA A 15 -0.37 3.83 -54.68
CA ALA A 15 -0.74 4.91 -53.79
C ALA A 15 -1.98 4.47 -52.97
N ALA A 16 -1.77 4.03 -51.73
CA ALA A 16 -2.85 3.88 -50.77
C ALA A 16 -3.19 5.26 -50.19
N MET A 17 -4.31 5.84 -50.62
CA MET A 17 -4.94 6.97 -49.95
C MET A 17 -5.37 6.54 -48.54
N ALA A 18 -4.59 6.92 -47.52
CA ALA A 18 -5.04 6.94 -46.14
C ALA A 18 -5.85 8.23 -45.90
N LEU A 19 -7.14 8.21 -46.20
CA LEU A 19 -8.07 9.30 -45.85
C LEU A 19 -9.26 8.68 -45.10
N GLY A 20 -9.29 8.86 -43.78
CA GLY A 20 -10.45 8.47 -42.98
C GLY A 20 -10.35 8.59 -41.45
N GLY A 21 -9.15 8.54 -40.85
CA GLY A 21 -9.01 8.49 -39.38
C GLY A 21 -8.92 9.85 -38.65
N ALA A 22 -8.44 10.91 -39.30
CA ALA A 22 -8.01 12.13 -38.62
C ALA A 22 -9.12 13.09 -38.09
N PRO A 23 -10.28 13.29 -38.76
CA PRO A 23 -11.27 14.29 -38.32
C PRO A 23 -12.02 13.90 -37.05
N GLN A 24 -12.35 12.61 -36.91
CA GLN A 24 -13.14 12.08 -35.79
C GLN A 24 -12.33 12.08 -34.48
N GLU A 25 -11.04 11.72 -34.54
CA GLU A 25 -10.14 11.73 -33.38
C GLU A 25 -9.85 13.15 -32.89
N ALA A 26 -9.63 14.10 -33.81
CA ALA A 26 -9.42 15.50 -33.47
C ALA A 26 -10.67 16.11 -32.80
N SER A 27 -11.86 15.83 -33.33
CA SER A 27 -13.14 16.30 -32.77
C SER A 27 -13.41 15.72 -31.37
N THR A 28 -13.17 14.42 -31.18
CA THR A 28 -13.33 13.75 -29.87
C THR A 28 -12.38 14.32 -28.82
N THR A 29 -11.15 14.65 -29.22
CA THR A 29 -10.14 15.27 -28.34
C THR A 29 -10.52 16.69 -27.94
N GLN A 30 -11.03 17.49 -28.89
CA GLN A 30 -11.52 18.85 -28.62
C GLN A 30 -12.72 18.83 -27.68
N LEU A 31 -13.69 17.94 -27.93
CA LEU A 31 -14.87 17.77 -27.07
C LEU A 31 -14.47 17.38 -25.64
N GLY A 32 -13.54 16.42 -25.48
CA GLY A 32 -13.04 16.00 -24.18
C GLY A 32 -12.32 17.12 -23.41
N THR A 33 -11.57 17.96 -24.12
CA THR A 33 -10.88 19.12 -23.53
C THR A 33 -11.88 20.17 -23.05
N ALA A 34 -12.90 20.49 -23.85
CA ALA A 34 -13.96 21.42 -23.48
C ALA A 34 -14.80 20.89 -22.29
N ALA A 35 -15.14 19.59 -22.30
CA ALA A 35 -15.88 18.96 -21.22
C ALA A 35 -15.12 19.02 -19.89
N ALA A 36 -13.81 18.73 -19.93
CA ALA A 36 -12.94 18.84 -18.75
C ALA A 36 -12.84 20.28 -18.26
N ALA A 37 -12.65 21.26 -19.15
CA ALA A 37 -12.59 22.67 -18.78
C ALA A 37 -13.88 23.17 -18.11
N ALA A 38 -15.05 22.80 -18.65
CA ALA A 38 -16.34 23.12 -18.05
C ALA A 38 -16.51 22.49 -16.66
N TYR A 39 -16.04 21.26 -16.47
CA TYR A 39 -16.09 20.56 -15.18
C TYR A 39 -15.19 21.22 -14.13
N GLU A 40 -13.94 21.54 -14.48
CA GLU A 40 -13.00 22.19 -13.55
C GLU A 40 -13.42 23.62 -13.21
N ALA A 41 -14.16 24.29 -14.11
CA ALA A 41 -14.79 25.58 -13.85
C ALA A 41 -16.11 25.49 -13.06
N GLU A 42 -16.50 24.28 -12.62
CA GLU A 42 -17.76 23.99 -11.94
C GLU A 42 -19.01 24.43 -12.73
N ASN A 43 -18.89 24.58 -14.05
CA ASN A 43 -20.02 24.82 -14.94
C ASN A 43 -20.74 23.50 -15.21
N TRP A 44 -21.45 23.01 -14.20
CA TRP A 44 -22.06 21.69 -14.18
C TRP A 44 -23.06 21.47 -15.31
N SER A 45 -23.76 22.52 -15.76
CA SER A 45 -24.72 22.42 -16.86
C SER A 45 -24.00 22.18 -18.19
N GLU A 46 -22.96 22.95 -18.51
CA GLU A 46 -22.20 22.75 -19.74
C GLU A 46 -21.38 21.45 -19.68
N ALA A 47 -20.80 21.13 -18.52
CA ALA A 47 -20.10 19.87 -18.31
C ALA A 47 -21.02 18.67 -18.56
N ALA A 48 -22.24 18.67 -18.02
CA ALA A 48 -23.22 17.60 -18.25
C ALA A 48 -23.59 17.47 -19.74
N LYS A 49 -23.78 18.59 -20.44
CA LYS A 49 -24.06 18.59 -21.88
C LYS A 49 -22.90 17.99 -22.68
N LEU A 50 -21.67 18.45 -22.45
CA LEU A 50 -20.49 18.00 -23.20
C LEU A 50 -20.15 16.55 -22.88
N TYR A 51 -20.18 16.13 -21.61
CA TYR A 51 -20.01 14.73 -21.25
C TYR A 51 -21.15 13.85 -21.76
N GLY A 52 -22.39 14.37 -21.87
CA GLY A 52 -23.51 13.69 -22.52
C GLY A 52 -23.19 13.35 -23.98
N GLN A 53 -22.68 14.31 -24.74
CA GLN A 53 -22.24 14.09 -26.12
C GLN A 53 -21.08 13.09 -26.21
N MET A 54 -20.14 13.13 -25.24
CA MET A 54 -19.03 12.18 -25.21
C MET A 54 -19.50 10.75 -24.98
N VAL A 55 -20.44 10.52 -24.07
CA VAL A 55 -20.90 9.16 -23.78
C VAL A 55 -21.79 8.57 -24.87
N GLU A 56 -22.37 9.41 -25.73
CA GLU A 56 -23.07 8.96 -26.94
C GLU A 56 -22.12 8.58 -28.08
N THR A 57 -21.02 9.34 -28.25
CA THR A 57 -20.08 9.17 -29.37
C THR A 57 -18.96 8.18 -29.08
N ALA A 58 -18.41 8.21 -27.86
CA ALA A 58 -17.32 7.35 -27.40
C ALA A 58 -17.50 7.01 -25.91
N PRO A 59 -18.44 6.10 -25.57
CA PRO A 59 -18.71 5.70 -24.20
C PRO A 59 -17.44 5.24 -23.50
N ASN A 60 -17.13 5.86 -22.37
CA ASN A 60 -16.07 5.40 -21.49
C ASN A 60 -16.46 5.61 -20.02
N PRO A 61 -15.98 4.75 -19.10
CA PRO A 61 -16.42 4.79 -17.70
C PRO A 61 -16.20 6.13 -17.02
N ARG A 62 -15.08 6.80 -17.34
CA ARG A 62 -14.69 8.07 -16.72
C ARG A 62 -15.60 9.22 -17.16
N ALA A 63 -16.02 9.25 -18.42
CA ALA A 63 -16.99 10.22 -18.91
C ALA A 63 -18.35 10.04 -18.25
N TRP A 64 -18.82 8.79 -18.07
CA TRP A 64 -20.05 8.50 -17.31
C TRP A 64 -19.97 8.99 -15.86
N TYR A 65 -18.84 8.80 -15.18
CA TYR A 65 -18.65 9.33 -13.82
C TYR A 65 -18.72 10.86 -13.79
N ARG A 66 -18.02 11.54 -14.70
CA ARG A 66 -18.04 13.01 -14.77
C ARG A 66 -19.42 13.54 -15.14
N LEU A 67 -20.16 12.85 -16.01
CA LEU A 67 -21.55 13.15 -16.32
C LEU A 67 -22.44 13.04 -15.07
N GLY A 68 -22.33 11.92 -14.34
CA GLY A 68 -23.07 11.69 -13.11
C GLY A 68 -22.78 12.74 -12.04
N MET A 69 -21.51 13.09 -11.84
CA MET A 69 -21.12 14.17 -10.91
C MET A 69 -21.65 15.54 -11.37
N SER A 70 -21.66 15.82 -12.67
CA SER A 70 -22.21 17.08 -13.20
C SER A 70 -23.72 17.17 -12.99
N PHE A 71 -24.45 16.07 -13.21
CA PHE A 71 -25.88 16.01 -12.88
C PHE A 71 -26.14 16.15 -11.39
N TYR A 72 -25.35 15.46 -10.56
CA TYR A 72 -25.45 15.56 -9.11
C TYR A 72 -25.26 17.01 -8.62
N LYS A 73 -24.17 17.66 -9.04
CA LYS A 73 -23.86 19.04 -8.64
C LYS A 73 -24.83 20.08 -9.20
N SER A 74 -25.57 19.75 -10.27
CA SER A 74 -26.67 20.58 -10.80
C SER A 74 -28.04 20.23 -10.22
N GLY A 75 -28.11 19.37 -9.20
CA GLY A 75 -29.36 18.99 -8.52
C GLY A 75 -30.23 18.00 -9.28
N LYS A 76 -29.73 17.39 -10.36
CA LYS A 76 -30.44 16.42 -11.20
C LYS A 76 -30.18 14.99 -10.70
N GLN A 77 -30.73 14.65 -9.53
CA GLN A 77 -30.38 13.41 -8.82
C GLN A 77 -30.68 12.14 -9.63
N GLU A 78 -31.83 12.07 -10.29
CA GLU A 78 -32.25 10.89 -11.05
C GLU A 78 -31.33 10.64 -12.26
N GLN A 79 -30.95 11.71 -12.97
CA GLN A 79 -30.01 11.63 -14.09
C GLN A 79 -28.60 11.28 -13.62
N ALA A 80 -28.20 11.76 -12.43
CA ALA A 80 -26.93 11.39 -11.83
C ALA A 80 -26.85 9.88 -11.54
N MET A 81 -27.90 9.32 -10.92
CA MET A 81 -28.02 7.88 -10.65
C MET A 81 -27.91 7.06 -11.94
N GLU A 82 -28.66 7.44 -12.98
CA GLU A 82 -28.61 6.75 -14.27
C GLU A 82 -27.20 6.78 -14.88
N ALA A 83 -26.53 7.92 -14.83
CA ALA A 83 -25.17 8.06 -15.35
C ALA A 83 -24.15 7.22 -14.56
N PHE A 84 -24.24 7.15 -13.23
CA PHE A 84 -23.39 6.27 -12.42
C PHE A 84 -23.65 4.80 -12.72
N GLU A 85 -24.90 4.42 -12.94
CA GLU A 85 -25.30 3.05 -13.30
C GLU A 85 -24.79 2.63 -14.68
N LYS A 86 -24.90 3.52 -15.67
CA LYS A 86 -24.28 3.32 -16.99
C LYS A 86 -22.76 3.24 -16.88
N GLY A 87 -22.14 4.07 -16.04
CA GLY A 87 -20.72 3.99 -15.73
C GLY A 87 -20.33 2.63 -15.14
N ARG A 88 -21.10 2.11 -14.18
CA ARG A 88 -20.91 0.79 -13.58
C ARG A 88 -20.95 -0.32 -14.64
N ALA A 89 -21.95 -0.29 -15.52
CA ALA A 89 -22.08 -1.25 -16.61
C ALA A 89 -20.89 -1.22 -17.59
N GLN A 90 -20.19 -0.10 -17.69
CA GLN A 90 -19.00 0.08 -18.53
C GLN A 90 -17.68 -0.25 -17.80
N GLY A 91 -17.72 -0.65 -16.53
CA GLY A 91 -16.53 -0.99 -15.75
C GLY A 91 -15.92 0.19 -14.97
N LEU A 92 -16.73 1.20 -14.63
CA LEU A 92 -16.31 2.22 -13.66
C LEU A 92 -15.96 1.53 -12.32
N PRO A 93 -14.80 1.84 -11.70
CA PRO A 93 -14.41 1.21 -10.45
C PRO A 93 -15.50 1.32 -9.37
N PRO A 94 -15.85 0.22 -8.66
CA PRO A 94 -16.97 0.21 -7.73
C PRO A 94 -16.91 1.32 -6.69
N GLN A 95 -15.73 1.64 -6.15
CA GLN A 95 -15.58 2.72 -5.18
C GLN A 95 -16.00 4.09 -5.71
N LEU A 96 -15.88 4.36 -7.01
CA LEU A 96 -16.34 5.62 -7.61
C LEU A 96 -17.85 5.62 -7.83
N VAL A 97 -18.41 4.50 -8.28
CA VAL A 97 -19.86 4.34 -8.46
C VAL A 97 -20.57 4.53 -7.12
N GLU A 98 -20.18 3.73 -6.13
CA GLU A 98 -20.81 3.69 -4.82
C GLU A 98 -20.65 5.03 -4.09
N TYR A 99 -19.52 5.71 -4.26
CA TYR A 99 -19.35 7.07 -3.73
C TYR A 99 -20.29 8.10 -4.38
N GLY A 100 -20.40 8.09 -5.71
CA GLY A 100 -21.30 8.99 -6.44
C GLY A 100 -22.77 8.78 -6.03
N ILE A 101 -23.20 7.52 -5.92
CA ILE A 101 -24.54 7.17 -5.45
C ILE A 101 -24.75 7.60 -3.99
N ALA A 102 -23.75 7.42 -3.12
CA ALA A 102 -23.83 7.91 -1.75
C ALA A 102 -24.04 9.43 -1.68
N ALA A 103 -23.30 10.20 -2.49
CA ALA A 103 -23.44 11.65 -2.56
C ALA A 103 -24.86 12.08 -2.98
N VAL A 104 -25.47 11.35 -3.93
CA VAL A 104 -26.88 11.55 -4.32
C VAL A 104 -27.80 11.31 -3.12
N PHE A 105 -27.65 10.21 -2.37
CA PHE A 105 -28.48 9.94 -1.19
C PHE A 105 -28.31 10.97 -0.08
N VAL A 106 -27.10 11.50 0.12
CA VAL A 106 -26.86 12.62 1.04
C VAL A 106 -27.68 13.85 0.63
N SER A 107 -27.69 14.20 -0.66
CA SER A 107 -28.51 15.34 -1.14
C SER A 107 -30.01 15.13 -0.93
N LYS A 108 -30.48 13.87 -0.94
CA LYS A 108 -31.87 13.47 -0.68
C LYS A 108 -32.18 13.34 0.81
N LYS A 109 -31.23 13.66 1.71
CA LYS A 109 -31.32 13.50 3.17
C LYS A 109 -31.56 12.05 3.64
N ASP A 110 -31.29 11.08 2.77
CA ASP A 110 -31.41 9.65 3.07
C ASP A 110 -30.08 9.12 3.61
N LYS A 111 -29.88 9.31 4.91
CA LYS A 111 -28.62 8.94 5.56
C LYS A 111 -28.36 7.44 5.52
N ASP A 112 -29.41 6.62 5.62
CA ASP A 112 -29.26 5.16 5.71
C ASP A 112 -28.72 4.59 4.41
N ARG A 113 -29.31 4.96 3.26
CA ARG A 113 -28.77 4.57 1.96
C ARG A 113 -27.43 5.23 1.66
N ALA A 114 -27.21 6.47 2.08
CA ALA A 114 -25.90 7.10 1.95
C ALA A 114 -24.80 6.28 2.65
N PHE A 115 -25.03 5.83 3.88
CA PHE A 115 -24.06 5.01 4.62
C PHE A 115 -23.86 3.62 4.03
N GLU A 116 -24.93 2.98 3.53
CA GLU A 116 -24.83 1.71 2.83
C GLU A 116 -23.84 1.81 1.64
N HIS A 117 -24.01 2.83 0.81
CA HIS A 117 -23.16 3.06 -0.35
C HIS A 117 -21.74 3.54 0.01
N LEU A 118 -21.56 4.35 1.07
CA LEU A 118 -20.23 4.69 1.58
C LEU A 118 -19.47 3.47 2.11
N GLU A 119 -20.16 2.52 2.76
CA GLU A 119 -19.53 1.29 3.25
C GLU A 119 -19.06 0.41 2.08
N LYS A 120 -19.89 0.26 1.04
CA LYS A 120 -19.50 -0.42 -0.21
C LYS A 120 -18.31 0.27 -0.89
N ALA A 121 -18.32 1.60 -0.97
CA ALA A 121 -17.20 2.36 -1.52
C ALA A 121 -15.90 2.12 -0.73
N ALA A 122 -16.01 2.11 0.60
CA ALA A 122 -14.89 1.88 1.51
C ALA A 122 -14.30 0.46 1.42
N GLN A 123 -15.14 -0.56 1.20
CA GLN A 123 -14.69 -1.93 0.92
C GLN A 123 -13.93 -2.03 -0.42
N ASN A 124 -14.18 -1.13 -1.36
CA ASN A 124 -13.62 -1.13 -2.71
C ASN A 124 -12.46 -0.12 -2.91
N GLY A 125 -11.89 0.42 -1.83
CA GLY A 125 -10.69 1.26 -1.91
C GLY A 125 -10.95 2.77 -1.93
N LEU A 126 -12.09 3.23 -1.40
CA LEU A 126 -12.28 4.65 -1.06
C LEU A 126 -11.15 5.13 -0.13
N ARG A 127 -10.68 6.36 -0.37
CA ARG A 127 -9.58 6.96 0.38
C ARG A 127 -10.10 7.79 1.57
N PRO A 128 -9.40 7.76 2.72
CA PRO A 128 -9.75 8.59 3.89
C PRO A 128 -9.85 10.08 3.59
N GLU A 129 -8.95 10.61 2.75
CA GLU A 129 -8.89 12.04 2.42
C GLU A 129 -10.21 12.48 1.79
N GLN A 130 -10.71 11.72 0.82
CA GLN A 130 -11.97 11.99 0.12
C GLN A 130 -13.15 12.09 1.07
N LEU A 131 -13.28 11.17 2.04
CA LEU A 131 -14.32 11.26 3.07
C LEU A 131 -14.16 12.50 3.96
N SER A 132 -12.94 12.79 4.39
CA SER A 132 -12.69 13.82 5.40
C SER A 132 -12.84 15.25 4.86
N THR A 133 -12.52 15.48 3.59
CA THR A 133 -12.50 16.83 2.99
C THR A 133 -13.75 17.16 2.19
N ASP A 134 -14.55 16.18 1.78
CA ASP A 134 -15.78 16.47 1.03
C ASP A 134 -16.78 17.26 1.89
N ALA A 135 -17.24 18.37 1.34
CA ALA A 135 -18.21 19.27 1.96
C ALA A 135 -19.63 18.69 1.88
N ASP A 136 -19.94 17.90 0.85
CA ASP A 136 -21.26 17.29 0.69
C ASP A 136 -21.53 16.29 1.82
N LEU A 137 -20.47 15.68 2.38
CA LEU A 137 -20.56 14.74 3.50
C LEU A 137 -20.59 15.43 4.88
N ALA A 138 -20.58 16.77 4.96
CA ALA A 138 -20.48 17.50 6.23
C ALA A 138 -21.54 17.08 7.26
N GLU A 139 -22.78 16.87 6.82
CA GLU A 139 -23.90 16.46 7.69
C GLU A 139 -23.79 15.02 8.21
N LEU A 140 -22.93 14.20 7.60
CA LEU A 140 -22.67 12.83 8.03
C LEU A 140 -21.55 12.74 9.08
N LYS A 141 -20.68 13.75 9.18
CA LYS A 141 -19.46 13.69 10.01
C LYS A 141 -19.73 13.51 11.50
N SER A 142 -20.90 13.94 11.99
CA SER A 142 -21.32 13.76 13.40
C SER A 142 -21.94 12.39 13.68
N ASP A 143 -22.32 11.64 12.66
CA ASP A 143 -22.94 10.31 12.81
C ASP A 143 -21.85 9.27 13.18
N PRO A 144 -22.09 8.41 14.20
CA PRO A 144 -21.13 7.37 14.58
C PRO A 144 -20.73 6.43 13.43
N ARG A 145 -21.61 6.19 12.44
CA ARG A 145 -21.33 5.36 11.28
C ARG A 145 -20.23 5.96 10.41
N PHE A 146 -20.16 7.29 10.30
CA PHE A 146 -19.10 7.97 9.56
C PHE A 146 -17.73 7.69 10.16
N ARG A 147 -17.61 7.74 11.49
CA ARG A 147 -16.36 7.41 12.20
C ARG A 147 -15.94 5.96 11.94
N LYS A 148 -16.88 5.01 11.91
CA LYS A 148 -16.61 3.60 11.60
C LYS A 148 -16.07 3.43 10.17
N ILE A 149 -16.67 4.11 9.19
CA ILE A 149 -16.21 4.05 7.79
C ILE A 149 -14.84 4.71 7.65
N LEU A 150 -14.61 5.87 8.28
CA LEU A 150 -13.32 6.54 8.27
C LEU A 150 -12.22 5.65 8.86
N GLU A 151 -12.51 4.95 9.96
CA GLU A 151 -11.59 3.97 10.54
C GLU A 151 -11.31 2.83 9.56
N MET A 152 -12.35 2.30 8.90
CA MET A 152 -12.22 1.23 7.91
C MET A 152 -11.32 1.63 6.74
N VAL A 153 -11.58 2.76 6.08
CA VAL A 153 -10.73 3.20 4.96
C VAL A 153 -9.31 3.53 5.41
N THR A 154 -9.14 4.03 6.64
CA THR A 154 -7.80 4.30 7.22
C THR A 154 -7.02 3.00 7.40
N ARG A 155 -7.68 1.94 7.88
CA ARG A 155 -7.09 0.61 8.03
C ARG A 155 -6.75 0.01 6.65
N ASN A 156 -7.61 0.19 5.66
CA ASN A 156 -7.40 -0.30 4.30
C ASN A 156 -6.17 0.32 3.61
N GLN A 157 -5.74 1.53 4.00
CA GLN A 157 -4.48 2.12 3.50
C GLN A 157 -3.21 1.48 4.09
N LYS A 158 -3.33 0.75 5.20
CA LYS A 158 -2.20 0.08 5.88
C LYS A 158 -2.57 -1.36 6.20
N PRO A 159 -2.84 -2.20 5.19
CA PRO A 159 -3.39 -3.55 5.41
C PRO A 159 -2.49 -4.38 6.33
N CYS A 160 -1.17 -4.32 6.15
CA CYS A 160 -0.21 -5.07 6.96
C CYS A 160 -0.20 -4.66 8.44
N ALA A 161 -0.57 -3.43 8.76
CA ALA A 161 -0.63 -2.96 10.14
C ALA A 161 -1.81 -3.56 10.93
N TYR A 162 -2.84 -4.06 10.22
CA TYR A 162 -4.09 -4.53 10.82
C TYR A 162 -4.44 -5.98 10.49
N ALA A 163 -3.81 -6.59 9.49
CA ALA A 163 -3.95 -8.01 9.21
C ALA A 163 -3.27 -8.85 10.29
N ALA A 164 -3.99 -9.80 10.87
CA ALA A 164 -3.52 -10.58 12.01
C ALA A 164 -2.26 -11.38 11.69
N GLU A 165 -2.19 -11.96 10.48
CA GLU A 165 -1.08 -12.75 9.98
C GLU A 165 0.19 -11.92 9.88
N ASN A 166 0.11 -10.70 9.35
CA ASN A 166 1.24 -9.79 9.23
C ASN A 166 1.80 -9.37 10.59
N ARG A 167 1.01 -9.43 11.67
CA ARG A 167 1.41 -9.02 13.04
C ARG A 167 1.86 -10.19 13.92
N GLN A 168 1.87 -11.41 13.40
CA GLN A 168 2.29 -12.61 14.14
C GLN A 168 3.71 -12.51 14.70
N PHE A 169 4.63 -11.80 14.02
CA PHE A 169 6.03 -11.67 14.44
C PHE A 169 6.31 -10.42 15.29
N ASP A 170 5.29 -9.66 15.69
CA ASP A 170 5.45 -8.39 16.42
C ASP A 170 6.14 -8.55 17.78
N PHE A 171 6.12 -9.75 18.37
CA PHE A 171 6.81 -10.02 19.63
C PHE A 171 8.34 -9.90 19.54
N TRP A 172 8.91 -9.84 18.33
CA TRP A 172 10.34 -9.67 18.10
C TRP A 172 10.74 -8.21 17.85
N LEU A 173 9.77 -7.30 17.67
CA LEU A 173 10.05 -5.87 17.51
C LEU A 173 10.72 -5.33 18.79
N GLY A 174 11.85 -4.64 18.65
CA GLY A 174 12.56 -4.10 19.80
C GLY A 174 14.01 -3.71 19.54
N GLN A 175 14.68 -3.26 20.59
CA GLN A 175 16.13 -3.10 20.62
C GLN A 175 16.70 -4.10 21.61
N TRP A 176 17.48 -5.04 21.14
CA TRP A 176 17.88 -6.21 21.90
C TRP A 176 19.37 -6.17 22.21
N THR A 177 19.71 -6.40 23.47
CA THR A 177 21.05 -6.87 23.84
C THR A 177 20.99 -8.40 23.88
N VAL A 178 21.85 -9.04 23.09
CA VAL A 178 21.79 -10.48 22.84
C VAL A 178 22.98 -11.17 23.49
N VAL A 179 22.70 -12.23 24.24
CA VAL A 179 23.71 -13.05 24.92
C VAL A 179 23.63 -14.51 24.51
N THR A 180 24.73 -15.24 24.65
CA THR A 180 24.73 -16.70 24.53
C THR A 180 23.94 -17.33 25.68
N SER A 181 23.18 -18.38 25.37
CA SER A 181 22.43 -19.15 26.37
C SER A 181 23.32 -19.85 27.39
N THR A 182 24.53 -20.23 26.98
CA THR A 182 25.57 -20.80 27.86
C THR A 182 26.54 -19.69 28.27
N GLY A 183 26.56 -19.35 29.57
CA GLY A 183 27.54 -18.44 30.15
C GLY A 183 27.30 -16.93 29.96
N ALA A 184 26.13 -16.50 29.45
CA ALA A 184 25.71 -15.09 29.36
C ALA A 184 26.71 -14.13 28.70
N ARG A 185 27.53 -14.61 27.76
CA ARG A 185 28.50 -13.78 27.05
C ARG A 185 27.78 -12.89 26.03
N PRO A 186 28.20 -11.63 25.83
CA PRO A 186 27.65 -10.78 24.78
C PRO A 186 27.82 -11.42 23.40
N ALA A 187 26.72 -11.61 22.67
CA ALA A 187 26.72 -12.05 21.29
C ALA A 187 26.65 -10.87 20.32
N GLY A 188 25.92 -9.81 20.69
CA GLY A 188 25.75 -8.62 19.87
C GLY A 188 24.52 -7.82 20.24
N ASP A 189 24.20 -6.86 19.36
CA ASP A 189 23.04 -6.00 19.45
C ASP A 189 22.16 -6.15 18.20
N SER A 190 20.84 -6.11 18.40
CA SER A 190 19.88 -6.18 17.30
C SER A 190 18.82 -5.08 17.42
N ARG A 191 18.47 -4.42 16.32
CA ARG A 191 17.33 -3.49 16.23
C ARG A 191 16.33 -4.00 15.21
N ILE A 192 15.13 -4.31 15.68
CA ILE A 192 14.04 -4.92 14.91
C ILE A 192 12.89 -3.92 14.76
N GLU A 193 12.50 -3.61 13.53
CA GLU A 193 11.54 -2.55 13.22
C GLU A 193 10.61 -2.89 12.07
N LEU A 194 9.47 -2.17 12.02
CA LEU A 194 8.56 -2.20 10.89
C LEU A 194 8.96 -1.15 9.85
N ILE A 195 9.01 -1.57 8.58
CA ILE A 195 9.25 -0.69 7.43
C ILE A 195 8.20 -0.94 6.34
N LEU A 196 8.19 -0.11 5.29
CA LEU A 196 7.36 -0.27 4.09
C LEU A 196 5.86 -0.40 4.41
N GLY A 197 5.28 0.60 5.07
CA GLY A 197 3.86 0.58 5.43
C GLY A 197 3.51 -0.51 6.45
N ASP A 198 4.47 -0.83 7.31
CA ASP A 198 4.41 -1.88 8.31
C ASP A 198 4.36 -3.31 7.74
N CYS A 199 4.67 -3.53 6.46
CA CYS A 199 4.62 -4.87 5.86
C CYS A 199 5.87 -5.73 6.11
N VAL A 200 7.02 -5.12 6.41
CA VAL A 200 8.28 -5.84 6.58
C VAL A 200 8.85 -5.63 7.98
N VAL A 201 9.20 -6.72 8.65
CA VAL A 201 9.98 -6.72 9.89
C VAL A 201 11.46 -6.79 9.51
N GLN A 202 12.18 -5.69 9.71
CA GLN A 202 13.60 -5.56 9.40
C GLN A 202 14.44 -5.71 10.68
N GLU A 203 15.47 -6.53 10.61
CA GLU A 203 16.55 -6.59 11.59
C GLU A 203 17.77 -5.78 11.14
N ASN A 204 18.42 -5.15 12.10
CA ASN A 204 19.76 -4.60 11.99
C ASN A 204 20.65 -5.20 13.09
N TRP A 205 21.53 -6.13 12.72
CA TRP A 205 22.41 -6.86 13.64
C TRP A 205 23.83 -6.30 13.65
N THR A 206 24.45 -6.22 14.83
CA THR A 206 25.87 -5.92 15.02
C THR A 206 26.47 -6.93 15.99
N SER A 207 27.55 -7.61 15.57
CA SER A 207 28.20 -8.65 16.38
C SER A 207 29.12 -8.04 17.45
N ALA A 208 29.08 -8.61 18.66
CA ALA A 208 30.06 -8.32 19.70
C ALA A 208 31.28 -9.27 19.65
N GLY A 209 31.09 -10.50 19.16
CA GLY A 209 32.13 -11.54 19.12
C GLY A 209 32.98 -11.55 17.85
N ASN A 210 32.53 -10.88 16.79
CA ASN A 210 33.25 -10.72 15.53
C ASN A 210 33.25 -9.25 15.14
N THR A 211 34.24 -8.50 15.65
CA THR A 211 34.33 -7.05 15.48
C THR A 211 34.26 -6.66 14.00
N GLY A 212 33.32 -5.77 13.67
CA GLY A 212 33.10 -5.32 12.29
C GLY A 212 32.09 -6.16 11.50
N TYR A 213 31.63 -7.31 11.99
CA TYR A 213 30.57 -8.08 11.35
C TYR A 213 29.19 -7.48 11.64
N SER A 214 28.39 -7.29 10.59
CA SER A 214 27.02 -6.79 10.68
C SER A 214 26.12 -7.45 9.64
N GLY A 215 24.82 -7.54 9.95
CA GLY A 215 23.84 -8.17 9.07
C GLY A 215 22.48 -7.52 9.16
N LYS A 216 21.60 -7.91 8.23
CA LYS A 216 20.20 -7.50 8.19
C LYS A 216 19.35 -8.70 7.81
N SER A 217 18.15 -8.78 8.37
CA SER A 217 17.10 -9.66 7.87
C SER A 217 15.87 -8.88 7.48
N TYR A 218 15.19 -9.33 6.44
CA TYR A 218 13.91 -8.82 5.99
C TYR A 218 12.89 -9.94 6.09
N ASN A 219 11.83 -9.72 6.87
CA ASN A 219 10.82 -10.73 7.13
C ASN A 219 9.46 -10.21 6.67
N ILE A 220 8.75 -10.99 5.86
CA ILE A 220 7.48 -10.61 5.26
C ILE A 220 6.52 -11.80 5.28
N TYR A 221 5.23 -11.53 5.49
CA TYR A 221 4.20 -12.54 5.29
C TYR A 221 3.75 -12.55 3.82
N ASN A 222 3.97 -13.68 3.15
CA ASN A 222 3.56 -13.90 1.78
C ASN A 222 2.10 -14.39 1.77
N THR A 223 1.17 -13.53 1.40
CA THR A 223 -0.28 -13.83 1.42
C THR A 223 -0.68 -14.86 0.37
N ALA A 224 0.02 -14.94 -0.77
CA ALA A 224 -0.28 -15.91 -1.82
C ALA A 224 0.14 -17.32 -1.42
N LEU A 225 1.26 -17.46 -0.70
CA LEU A 225 1.77 -18.75 -0.20
C LEU A 225 1.33 -19.06 1.24
N GLN A 226 0.62 -18.13 1.89
CA GLN A 226 0.18 -18.20 3.29
C GLN A 226 1.30 -18.60 4.26
N ARG A 227 2.49 -17.99 4.10
CA ARG A 227 3.68 -18.31 4.90
C ARG A 227 4.53 -17.08 5.16
N TRP A 228 5.34 -17.13 6.21
CA TRP A 228 6.39 -16.16 6.46
C TRP A 228 7.64 -16.48 5.64
N GLU A 229 8.32 -15.44 5.18
CA GLU A 229 9.58 -15.52 4.44
C GLU A 229 10.60 -14.57 5.07
N GLN A 230 11.83 -15.04 5.23
CA GLN A 230 12.95 -14.25 5.73
C GLN A 230 14.10 -14.30 4.73
N TYR A 231 14.69 -13.14 4.45
CA TYR A 231 15.95 -13.04 3.72
C TYR A 231 17.01 -12.35 4.57
N TRP A 232 18.04 -13.10 4.97
CA TRP A 232 19.21 -12.60 5.69
C TRP A 232 20.32 -12.22 4.71
N VAL A 233 21.01 -11.12 4.98
CA VAL A 233 22.23 -10.68 4.29
C VAL A 233 23.25 -10.11 5.28
N ASP A 234 24.53 -10.20 4.97
CA ASP A 234 25.59 -9.61 5.79
C ASP A 234 26.69 -8.91 4.99
N ASN A 235 27.57 -8.20 5.72
CA ASN A 235 28.68 -7.44 5.14
C ASN A 235 29.90 -8.30 4.76
N ALA A 236 29.80 -9.62 4.84
CA ALA A 236 30.78 -10.57 4.31
C ALA A 236 30.29 -11.24 3.01
N GLY A 237 29.14 -10.80 2.47
CA GLY A 237 28.53 -11.36 1.26
C GLY A 237 27.69 -12.62 1.51
N GLY A 238 27.47 -12.98 2.78
CA GLY A 238 26.59 -14.07 3.17
C GLY A 238 25.12 -13.71 2.93
N ASN A 239 24.34 -14.67 2.47
CA ASN A 239 22.90 -14.54 2.32
C ASN A 239 22.20 -15.88 2.57
N ILE A 240 21.00 -15.84 3.14
CA ILE A 240 20.19 -17.04 3.43
C ILE A 240 18.71 -16.70 3.27
N PHE A 241 17.99 -17.53 2.54
CA PHE A 241 16.53 -17.47 2.44
C PHE A 241 15.89 -18.54 3.33
N PHE A 242 14.88 -18.13 4.11
CA PHE A 242 14.05 -19.01 4.90
C PHE A 242 12.57 -18.82 4.58
N TYR A 243 11.79 -19.87 4.80
CA TYR A 243 10.32 -19.82 4.80
C TYR A 243 9.76 -20.61 5.99
N GLY A 244 8.54 -20.29 6.40
CA GLY A 244 7.94 -20.93 7.55
C GLY A 244 6.71 -20.20 8.08
N GLY A 245 6.49 -20.21 9.39
CA GLY A 245 5.35 -19.52 9.98
C GLY A 245 5.26 -19.66 11.49
N LEU A 246 4.23 -19.05 12.07
CA LEU A 246 3.97 -19.16 13.50
C LEU A 246 3.26 -20.48 13.81
N LYS A 247 3.86 -21.31 14.67
CA LYS A 247 3.28 -22.56 15.17
C LYS A 247 3.45 -22.63 16.68
N ASP A 248 2.35 -22.82 17.41
CA ASP A 248 2.34 -22.94 18.88
C ASP A 248 3.08 -21.79 19.59
N GLY A 249 2.98 -20.56 19.05
CA GLY A 249 3.67 -19.36 19.57
C GLY A 249 5.15 -19.25 19.22
N ILE A 250 5.69 -20.17 18.40
CA ILE A 250 7.07 -20.18 17.91
C ILE A 250 7.08 -19.77 16.44
N MET A 251 7.88 -18.77 16.08
CA MET A 251 8.12 -18.47 14.67
C MET A 251 9.16 -19.46 14.14
N ASP A 252 8.74 -20.36 13.26
CA ASP A 252 9.45 -21.57 12.84
C ASP A 252 9.85 -21.47 11.37
N TYR A 253 11.15 -21.38 11.09
CA TYR A 253 11.71 -21.12 9.75
C TYR A 253 12.64 -22.24 9.28
N TRP A 254 12.58 -22.54 7.99
CA TRP A 254 13.38 -23.56 7.33
C TRP A 254 14.01 -23.02 6.05
N THR A 255 15.19 -23.54 5.71
CA THR A 255 15.76 -23.38 4.37
C THR A 255 15.43 -24.59 3.51
N ASP A 256 15.56 -24.43 2.19
CA ASP A 256 15.80 -25.57 1.31
C ASP A 256 17.17 -26.21 1.60
N GLU A 257 17.49 -27.30 0.89
CA GLU A 257 18.82 -27.89 0.95
C GLU A 257 19.82 -27.02 0.18
N LEU A 258 20.65 -26.30 0.91
CA LEU A 258 21.64 -25.38 0.37
C LEU A 258 22.92 -26.14 -0.03
N PRO A 259 23.41 -26.00 -1.27
CA PRO A 259 24.67 -26.60 -1.67
C PRO A 259 25.84 -25.97 -0.89
N GLN A 260 26.83 -26.77 -0.55
CA GLN A 260 28.05 -26.33 0.13
C GLN A 260 29.28 -26.55 -0.76
N PRO A 261 30.38 -25.79 -0.58
CA PRO A 261 31.59 -25.95 -1.37
C PRO A 261 32.21 -27.35 -1.28
N ASP A 262 31.98 -28.08 -0.19
CA ASP A 262 32.45 -29.46 0.01
C ASP A 262 31.56 -30.52 -0.68
N GLY A 263 30.60 -30.09 -1.51
CA GLY A 263 29.68 -30.94 -2.26
C GLY A 263 28.51 -31.47 -1.42
N LYS A 264 28.47 -31.21 -0.10
CA LYS A 264 27.34 -31.60 0.75
C LYS A 264 26.19 -30.61 0.60
N LYS A 265 25.01 -31.03 1.06
CA LYS A 265 23.87 -30.12 1.21
C LYS A 265 23.59 -29.85 2.67
N LEU A 266 23.21 -28.62 2.98
CA LEU A 266 22.93 -28.11 4.31
C LEU A 266 21.47 -27.66 4.39
N LYS A 267 20.73 -28.18 5.36
CA LYS A 267 19.41 -27.65 5.73
C LYS A 267 19.53 -26.94 7.07
N ARG A 268 18.97 -25.73 7.18
CA ARG A 268 18.93 -24.96 8.42
C ARG A 268 17.49 -24.82 8.93
N HIS A 269 17.37 -24.84 10.24
CA HIS A 269 16.13 -24.67 11.00
C HIS A 269 16.35 -23.55 12.02
N LEU A 270 15.55 -22.50 11.94
CA LEU A 270 15.65 -21.29 12.74
C LEU A 270 14.34 -21.05 13.46
N GLN A 271 14.39 -20.82 14.77
CA GLN A 271 13.21 -20.65 15.61
C GLN A 271 13.34 -19.39 16.47
N PHE A 272 12.24 -18.65 16.61
CA PHE A 272 12.11 -17.55 17.56
C PHE A 272 10.99 -17.86 18.56
N LEU A 273 11.36 -17.87 19.84
CA LEU A 273 10.48 -18.21 20.94
C LEU A 273 10.27 -16.99 21.83
N LYS A 274 9.00 -16.60 22.03
CA LYS A 274 8.63 -15.58 23.01
C LYS A 274 8.68 -16.17 24.41
N LEU A 275 9.69 -15.80 25.20
CA LEU A 275 9.84 -16.26 26.58
C LEU A 275 9.14 -15.32 27.59
N GLY A 276 8.92 -14.07 27.20
CA GLY A 276 8.27 -13.05 28.02
C GLY A 276 7.98 -11.79 27.20
N PRO A 277 7.47 -10.71 27.83
CA PRO A 277 7.21 -9.45 27.14
C PRO A 277 8.48 -8.84 26.54
N ASP A 278 9.62 -9.00 27.23
CA ASP A 278 10.89 -8.35 26.88
C ASP A 278 12.03 -9.36 26.70
N THR A 279 11.67 -10.60 26.38
CA THR A 279 12.64 -11.68 26.23
C THR A 279 12.25 -12.61 25.09
N VAL A 280 13.14 -12.70 24.10
CA VAL A 280 13.01 -13.61 22.96
C VAL A 280 14.25 -14.49 22.90
N ARG A 281 14.04 -15.76 22.59
CA ARG A 281 15.11 -16.72 22.32
C ARG A 281 15.14 -17.04 20.85
N GLN A 282 16.34 -17.02 20.28
CA GLN A 282 16.60 -17.47 18.92
C GLN A 282 17.42 -18.76 18.99
N PHE A 283 16.97 -19.77 18.25
CA PHE A 283 17.61 -21.07 18.18
C PHE A 283 17.82 -21.45 16.72
N SER A 284 19.05 -21.79 16.35
CA SER A 284 19.41 -22.19 15.00
C SER A 284 20.17 -23.51 15.04
N GLN A 285 19.78 -24.42 14.17
CA GLN A 285 20.41 -25.72 14.00
C GLN A 285 20.50 -26.09 12.53
N VAL A 286 21.46 -26.96 12.21
CA VAL A 286 21.71 -27.41 10.85
C VAL A 286 21.83 -28.92 10.76
N ARG A 287 21.53 -29.45 9.58
CA ARG A 287 21.71 -30.86 9.22
C ARG A 287 22.38 -30.95 7.87
N THR A 288 23.39 -31.81 7.75
CA THR A 288 24.04 -32.13 6.48
C THR A 288 23.55 -33.48 5.96
N THR A 289 23.65 -33.71 4.65
CA THR A 289 23.23 -34.98 4.00
C THR A 289 23.99 -36.23 4.50
N MET A 290 25.16 -36.06 5.11
CA MET A 290 25.94 -37.16 5.72
C MET A 290 25.63 -37.39 7.21
N ALA A 291 24.81 -36.54 7.84
CA ALA A 291 24.38 -36.75 9.21
C ALA A 291 23.37 -37.91 9.29
N ARG A 292 23.39 -38.67 10.40
CA ARG A 292 22.36 -39.69 10.64
C ARG A 292 20.96 -39.06 10.51
N PRO A 293 19.95 -39.76 9.95
CA PRO A 293 18.59 -39.24 9.90
C PRO A 293 18.14 -38.75 11.28
N GLY A 294 17.70 -37.50 11.37
CA GLY A 294 17.30 -36.85 12.64
C GLY A 294 18.43 -36.23 13.47
N SER A 295 19.70 -36.36 13.07
CA SER A 295 20.84 -35.72 13.75
C SER A 295 20.97 -34.26 13.33
N TRP A 296 20.81 -33.35 14.29
CA TRP A 296 20.96 -31.90 14.11
C TRP A 296 22.10 -31.36 14.96
N SER A 297 22.84 -30.41 14.40
CA SER A 297 23.90 -29.69 15.10
C SER A 297 23.44 -28.28 15.42
N THR A 298 23.47 -27.89 16.70
CA THR A 298 23.17 -26.51 17.11
C THR A 298 24.23 -25.56 16.54
N THR A 299 23.79 -24.55 15.80
CA THR A 299 24.65 -23.48 15.29
C THR A 299 24.62 -22.26 16.20
N SER A 300 23.46 -21.91 16.73
CA SER A 300 23.34 -20.82 17.71
C SER A 300 22.17 -21.03 18.64
N LEU A 301 22.33 -20.59 19.89
CA LEU A 301 21.27 -20.50 20.88
C LEU A 301 21.49 -19.23 21.71
N THR A 302 20.72 -18.19 21.40
CA THR A 302 20.88 -16.86 21.99
C THR A 302 19.58 -16.40 22.65
N THR A 303 19.70 -15.47 23.59
CA THR A 303 18.55 -14.82 24.22
C THR A 303 18.76 -13.32 24.20
N GLY A 304 17.78 -12.61 23.64
CA GLY A 304 17.73 -11.16 23.64
C GLY A 304 16.92 -10.64 24.81
N LYS A 305 17.41 -9.59 25.47
CA LYS A 305 16.64 -8.77 26.40
C LYS A 305 16.32 -7.43 25.75
N ASN A 306 15.05 -7.05 25.73
CA ASN A 306 14.61 -5.81 25.10
C ASN A 306 14.99 -4.61 25.99
N ARG A 307 15.66 -3.62 25.41
CA ARG A 307 16.06 -2.37 26.05
C ARG A 307 14.98 -1.30 26.01
N ILE A 308 14.00 -1.44 25.10
CA ILE A 308 12.86 -0.53 24.99
C ILE A 308 11.58 -1.36 25.13
N PRO A 309 11.28 -1.83 26.35
CA PRO A 309 10.06 -2.57 26.65
C PRO A 309 8.83 -1.64 26.55
N GLY A 310 7.78 -2.09 25.86
CA GLY A 310 6.51 -1.37 25.78
C GLY A 310 6.50 -0.12 24.89
N LYS A 311 5.81 -0.23 23.74
CA LYS A 311 5.22 0.88 22.96
C LYS A 311 6.11 2.09 22.60
N ARG A 312 7.43 1.94 22.56
CA ARG A 312 8.33 3.02 22.10
C ARG A 312 9.32 2.60 21.01
N ILE A 313 8.93 1.62 20.21
CA ILE A 313 9.40 1.55 18.82
C ILE A 313 8.56 2.58 18.07
N LEU A 314 8.87 3.85 18.34
CA LEU A 314 8.34 4.97 17.60
C LEU A 314 8.64 4.69 16.15
N ARG A 315 7.56 4.54 15.38
CA ARG A 315 7.48 4.62 13.92
C ARG A 315 8.71 5.34 13.40
N ALA A 316 9.67 4.60 12.85
CA ALA A 316 10.74 5.19 12.07
C ALA A 316 10.19 5.53 10.67
N SER A 317 9.12 6.32 10.60
CA SER A 317 8.86 7.17 9.46
C SER A 317 9.19 8.59 9.91
N ARG A 318 10.41 9.03 9.61
CA ARG A 318 10.65 10.45 9.35
C ARG A 318 10.05 10.78 7.98
N ASP A 319 8.73 10.67 7.85
CA ASP A 319 8.03 11.54 6.93
C ASP A 319 8.02 12.90 7.59
N ARG A 320 8.75 13.84 6.98
CA ARG A 320 8.44 15.25 7.15
C ARG A 320 7.01 15.43 6.67
N GLU A 321 6.05 15.20 7.54
CA GLU A 321 4.71 15.74 7.37
C GLU A 321 4.89 17.24 7.20
N ARG A 322 4.67 17.68 5.95
CA ARG A 322 4.34 19.04 5.62
C ARG A 322 3.25 19.45 6.60
N ARG A 323 3.60 20.29 7.58
CA ARG A 323 2.60 21.11 8.25
C ARG A 323 1.98 21.95 7.15
N TYR A 324 0.81 21.55 6.66
CA TYR A 324 -0.13 22.48 6.08
C TYR A 324 -0.60 23.36 7.25
N PRO A 325 -0.33 24.66 7.27
CA PRO A 325 -0.92 25.53 8.27
C PRO A 325 -2.41 25.66 7.93
N LEU A 326 -3.25 25.01 8.72
CA LEU A 326 -4.66 25.40 8.84
C LEU A 326 -4.68 26.87 9.30
N ASN A 327 -5.21 27.72 8.43
CA ASN A 327 -5.79 29.05 8.68
C ASN A 327 -5.30 29.76 9.96
N ARG A 328 -4.29 30.62 9.82
CA ARG A 328 -4.19 31.81 10.68
C ARG A 328 -5.15 32.86 10.13
N ALA A 329 -6.11 33.25 10.96
CA ALA A 329 -6.96 34.42 10.73
C ALA A 329 -6.11 35.68 10.42
N PRO A 330 -6.61 36.61 9.59
CA PRO A 330 -5.88 37.84 9.29
C PRO A 330 -5.76 38.72 10.55
N PRO A 331 -4.64 39.45 10.73
CA PRO A 331 -4.48 40.34 11.87
C PRO A 331 -5.47 41.51 11.76
N SER A 332 -6.22 41.73 12.83
CA SER A 332 -7.08 42.90 13.02
C SER A 332 -6.25 44.20 12.96
N ARG A 333 -6.77 45.18 12.23
CA ARG A 333 -6.24 46.54 12.12
C ARG A 333 -6.00 47.19 13.48
N LYS A 334 -4.83 47.86 13.56
CA LYS A 334 -4.41 48.95 14.46
C LYS A 334 -5.50 49.58 15.34
N GLN A 335 -5.26 49.59 16.65
CA GLN A 335 -5.59 50.74 17.50
C GLN A 335 -4.28 51.35 18.00
N ILE A 336 -4.06 52.60 17.60
CA ILE A 336 -3.00 53.47 18.08
C ILE A 336 -3.52 54.08 19.38
N HIS A 337 -2.79 53.90 20.48
CA HIS A 337 -2.94 54.71 21.69
C HIS A 337 -1.70 55.59 21.88
N PRO A 338 -1.87 56.87 22.26
CA PRO A 338 -0.78 57.82 22.36
C PRO A 338 0.05 57.59 23.62
N VAL A 339 1.37 57.73 23.46
CA VAL A 339 2.34 57.82 24.55
C VAL A 339 2.13 59.15 25.27
N GLN A 340 1.97 59.13 26.59
CA GLN A 340 2.19 60.29 27.45
C GLN A 340 3.58 60.23 28.08
N PRO A 341 4.23 61.39 28.30
CA PRO A 341 5.61 61.45 28.74
C PRO A 341 5.71 61.48 30.27
N HIS A 342 6.66 60.75 30.84
CA HIS A 342 7.46 61.16 32.00
C HIS A 342 8.76 60.36 32.04
#